data_AF-A0A437MI55-F1
#
_entry.id   AF-A0A437MI55-F1
#
_cell.length_a   1.000
_cell.length_b   1.000
_cell.length_c   1.000
_cell.angle_alpha   90.00
_cell.angle_beta   90.00
_cell.angle_gamma   90.00
#
_symmetry.space_group_name_H-M   'P 1'
#
loop_
_entity.id
_entity.type
_entity.pdbx_description
1 polymer ?
#
loop_
_entity_poly.entity_id
_entity_poly.type
_entity_poly.pdbx_seq_one_letter_code
_entity_poly.pdbx_strand_id
1 'polypeptide(L)'
;MGTWGTGIKDNDAFADVYSEFFDEYNKGGDPGKISKNIIEKNWEILEIEEERNSLWFAIGLAQWETKSLDAEILKKIENIISTGDELNVWLNLGATENDIKKRRIVLEKFLEKLKSDRAKAKPRKKAKLKTPVFATGDCLTFKMYNGNYGGAVVLATDNNPETAYNLVATTRINQATKPTINDFEQSEILICNFAGWQDKVEVTWYMPDLYFKDYSHIYEVVGNMVIDIEYDIKNYLGEGYLFKPSFTSGWKMNNMIERQLESENSQPKPIKSVSLKQLIRKDKWWKLW
;
A
#
# COMPACT_ATOMS: atom_id res chain seq x y z
N MET A 1 -15.25 -2.85 1.95
CA MET A 1 -16.69 -2.80 2.33
C MET A 1 -17.42 -2.52 1.03
N GLY A 2 -18.21 -3.47 0.53
CA GLY A 2 -18.84 -3.35 -0.80
C GLY A 2 -19.75 -2.12 -0.87
N THR A 3 -19.74 -1.44 -2.02
CA THR A 3 -20.50 -0.20 -2.21
C THR A 3 -21.91 -0.56 -2.66
N TRP A 4 -22.77 -1.04 -1.76
CA TRP A 4 -24.14 -1.44 -2.13
C TRP A 4 -25.09 -0.23 -2.12
N GLY A 5 -25.50 0.21 -3.31
CA GLY A 5 -26.39 1.35 -3.52
C GLY A 5 -26.96 1.37 -4.94
N THR A 6 -27.94 2.23 -5.21
CA THR A 6 -28.58 2.33 -6.54
C THR A 6 -27.80 3.21 -7.53
N GLY A 7 -26.71 3.84 -7.08
CA GLY A 7 -25.85 4.68 -7.91
C GLY A 7 -25.07 3.90 -8.96
N ILE A 8 -24.70 4.54 -10.08
CA ILE A 8 -23.89 3.90 -11.14
C ILE A 8 -22.57 3.35 -10.60
N LYS A 9 -21.96 4.06 -9.63
CA LYS A 9 -20.66 3.70 -9.04
C LYS A 9 -20.78 2.74 -7.86
N ASP A 10 -21.99 2.42 -7.44
CA ASP A 10 -22.27 1.59 -6.27
C ASP A 10 -22.27 0.11 -6.69
N ASN A 11 -21.14 -0.35 -7.23
CA ASN A 11 -20.91 -1.72 -7.69
C ASN A 11 -19.39 -1.98 -7.69
N ASP A 12 -18.96 -3.14 -7.18
CA ASP A 12 -17.54 -3.44 -7.00
C ASP A 12 -16.82 -3.62 -8.36
N ALA A 13 -17.42 -4.33 -9.32
CA ALA A 13 -16.87 -4.44 -10.67
C ALA A 13 -16.75 -3.09 -11.39
N PHE A 14 -17.72 -2.17 -11.17
CA PHE A 14 -17.58 -0.79 -11.64
C PHE A 14 -16.34 -0.13 -11.04
N ALA A 15 -16.16 -0.23 -9.72
CA ALA A 15 -15.09 0.43 -9.00
C ALA A 15 -13.72 -0.07 -9.47
N ASP A 16 -13.57 -1.38 -9.66
CA ASP A 16 -12.33 -2.01 -10.12
C ASP A 16 -11.96 -1.57 -11.55
N VAL A 17 -12.90 -1.68 -12.50
CA VAL A 17 -12.71 -1.26 -13.89
C VAL A 17 -12.40 0.25 -13.98
N TYR A 18 -13.12 1.06 -13.21
CA TYR A 18 -12.91 2.51 -13.19
C TYR A 18 -11.55 2.87 -12.59
N SER A 19 -11.10 2.17 -11.54
CA SER A 19 -9.78 2.36 -10.95
C SER A 19 -8.68 1.97 -11.93
N GLU A 20 -8.76 0.78 -12.53
CA GLU A 20 -7.77 0.29 -13.51
C GLU A 20 -7.61 1.30 -14.67
N PHE A 21 -8.73 1.81 -15.20
CA PHE A 21 -8.69 2.83 -16.25
C PHE A 21 -7.93 4.08 -15.80
N PHE A 22 -8.26 4.61 -14.62
CA PHE A 22 -7.64 5.86 -14.16
C PHE A 22 -6.20 5.68 -13.70
N ASP A 23 -5.77 4.49 -13.29
CA ASP A 23 -4.38 4.22 -12.98
C ASP A 23 -3.50 4.33 -14.23
N GLU A 24 -3.90 3.69 -15.33
CA GLU A 24 -3.19 3.81 -16.62
C GLU A 24 -3.33 5.22 -17.23
N TYR A 25 -4.49 5.85 -17.07
CA TYR A 25 -4.66 7.25 -17.45
C TYR A 25 -3.76 8.17 -16.63
N ASN A 26 -3.55 7.94 -15.35
CA ASN A 26 -2.66 8.80 -14.56
C ASN A 26 -1.19 8.60 -14.96
N LYS A 27 -0.81 7.42 -15.46
CA LYS A 27 0.53 7.10 -16.00
C LYS A 27 0.80 7.65 -17.41
N GLY A 28 -0.18 8.29 -18.05
CA GLY A 28 0.00 8.87 -19.40
C GLY A 28 -0.58 8.03 -20.55
N GLY A 29 -1.27 6.92 -20.26
CA GLY A 29 -1.88 6.07 -21.27
C GLY A 29 -2.96 6.77 -22.10
N ASP A 30 -3.16 6.30 -23.34
CA ASP A 30 -4.22 6.77 -24.22
C ASP A 30 -5.58 6.16 -23.80
N PRO A 31 -6.63 6.98 -23.53
CA PRO A 31 -7.94 6.48 -23.11
C PRO A 31 -8.54 5.37 -23.98
N GLY A 32 -8.43 5.48 -25.30
CA GLY A 32 -8.99 4.49 -26.21
C GLY A 32 -8.26 3.15 -26.13
N LYS A 33 -6.92 3.17 -26.07
CA LYS A 33 -6.11 1.95 -25.86
C LYS A 33 -6.35 1.33 -24.48
N ILE A 34 -6.45 2.15 -23.44
CA ILE A 34 -6.75 1.68 -22.08
C ILE A 34 -8.08 0.91 -22.07
N SER A 35 -9.15 1.50 -22.63
CA SER A 35 -10.46 0.83 -22.68
C SER A 35 -10.40 -0.52 -23.41
N LYS A 36 -9.73 -0.60 -24.56
CA LYS A 36 -9.59 -1.87 -25.30
C LYS A 36 -8.88 -2.93 -24.47
N ASN A 37 -7.74 -2.58 -23.87
CA ASN A 37 -6.98 -3.49 -23.03
C ASN A 37 -7.80 -3.98 -21.82
N ILE A 38 -8.58 -3.10 -21.18
CA ILE A 38 -9.42 -3.46 -20.05
C ILE A 38 -10.51 -4.44 -20.48
N ILE A 39 -11.19 -4.19 -21.61
CA ILE A 39 -12.23 -5.09 -22.13
C ILE A 39 -11.64 -6.46 -22.45
N GLU A 40 -10.46 -6.51 -23.07
CA GLU A 40 -9.77 -7.76 -23.42
C GLU A 40 -9.33 -8.56 -22.18
N LYS A 41 -8.79 -7.88 -21.15
CA LYS A 41 -8.34 -8.53 -19.91
C LYS A 41 -9.48 -9.00 -19.02
N ASN A 42 -10.55 -8.22 -18.98
CA ASN A 42 -11.70 -8.46 -18.09
C ASN A 42 -12.86 -9.12 -18.84
N TRP A 43 -12.56 -9.92 -19.87
CA TRP A 43 -13.59 -10.57 -20.69
C TRP A 43 -14.50 -11.49 -19.86
N GLU A 44 -13.98 -12.11 -18.79
CA GLU A 44 -14.74 -12.97 -17.88
C GLU A 44 -15.87 -12.21 -17.16
N ILE A 45 -15.69 -10.91 -16.87
CA ILE A 45 -16.75 -10.07 -16.27
C ILE A 45 -17.96 -9.99 -17.21
N LEU A 46 -17.76 -10.08 -18.53
CA LEU A 46 -18.85 -10.06 -19.50
C LEU A 46 -19.73 -11.33 -19.44
N GLU A 47 -19.22 -12.43 -18.86
CA GLU A 47 -19.96 -13.67 -18.66
C GLU A 47 -20.76 -13.68 -17.34
N ILE A 48 -20.47 -12.74 -16.43
CA ILE A 48 -21.16 -12.58 -15.15
C ILE A 48 -22.38 -11.68 -15.35
N GLU A 49 -23.58 -12.25 -15.27
CA GLU A 49 -24.85 -11.54 -15.51
C GLU A 49 -25.00 -10.28 -14.64
N GLU A 50 -24.56 -10.35 -13.39
CA GLU A 50 -24.68 -9.27 -12.38
C GLU A 50 -23.70 -8.11 -12.61
N GLU A 51 -22.60 -8.35 -13.32
CA GLU A 51 -21.47 -7.41 -13.40
C GLU A 51 -21.20 -6.91 -14.83
N ARG A 52 -21.63 -7.65 -15.86
CA ARG A 52 -21.34 -7.36 -17.27
C ARG A 52 -21.68 -5.93 -17.69
N ASN A 53 -22.76 -5.37 -17.16
CA ASN A 53 -23.22 -4.02 -17.48
C ASN A 53 -22.39 -2.95 -16.77
N SER A 54 -21.93 -3.24 -15.55
CA SER A 54 -21.07 -2.36 -14.76
C SER A 54 -19.75 -2.06 -15.46
N LEU A 55 -19.18 -3.04 -16.18
CA LEU A 55 -18.00 -2.83 -17.02
C LEU A 55 -18.23 -1.74 -18.08
N TRP A 56 -19.34 -1.81 -18.82
CA TRP A 56 -19.68 -0.82 -19.84
C TRP A 56 -19.93 0.56 -19.23
N PHE A 57 -20.64 0.63 -18.10
CA PHE A 57 -20.88 1.89 -17.41
C PHE A 57 -19.59 2.53 -16.89
N ALA A 58 -18.65 1.74 -16.36
CA ALA A 58 -17.36 2.23 -15.89
C ALA A 58 -16.53 2.80 -17.03
N ILE A 59 -16.40 2.07 -18.14
CA ILE A 59 -15.67 2.51 -19.34
C ILE A 59 -16.32 3.75 -19.93
N GLY A 60 -17.65 3.76 -20.13
CA GLY A 60 -18.37 4.89 -20.68
C GLY A 60 -18.19 6.16 -19.84
N LEU A 61 -18.31 6.04 -18.51
CA LEU A 61 -18.06 7.18 -17.63
C LEU A 61 -16.61 7.65 -17.73
N ALA A 62 -15.64 6.74 -17.68
CA ALA A 62 -14.23 7.09 -17.69
C ALA A 62 -13.80 7.76 -19.01
N GLN A 63 -14.28 7.25 -20.15
CA GLN A 63 -14.06 7.87 -21.45
C GLN A 63 -14.76 9.23 -21.58
N TRP A 64 -16.00 9.36 -21.11
CA TRP A 64 -16.67 10.67 -21.07
C TRP A 64 -15.88 11.66 -20.20
N GLU A 65 -15.40 11.23 -19.03
CA GLU A 65 -14.61 12.07 -18.14
C GLU A 65 -13.26 12.49 -18.74
N THR A 66 -12.70 11.69 -19.63
CA THR A 66 -11.43 11.96 -20.32
C THR A 66 -11.63 12.58 -21.71
N LYS A 67 -12.86 12.91 -22.10
CA LYS A 67 -13.23 13.48 -23.40
C LYS A 67 -12.81 12.58 -24.57
N SER A 68 -13.04 11.29 -24.42
CA SER A 68 -12.67 10.25 -25.39
C SER A 68 -13.78 9.20 -25.57
N LEU A 69 -15.03 9.57 -25.28
CA LEU A 69 -16.16 8.64 -25.36
C LEU A 69 -16.32 8.13 -26.80
N ASP A 70 -16.16 6.83 -26.95
CA ASP A 70 -16.34 6.13 -28.22
C ASP A 70 -17.84 5.96 -28.52
N ALA A 71 -18.23 6.21 -29.77
CA ALA A 71 -19.63 6.16 -30.20
C ALA A 71 -20.25 4.76 -30.05
N GLU A 72 -19.47 3.69 -30.26
CA GLU A 72 -19.94 2.31 -30.09
C GLU A 72 -20.13 1.98 -28.61
N ILE A 73 -19.28 2.51 -27.72
CA ILE A 73 -19.46 2.38 -26.27
C ILE A 73 -20.73 3.11 -25.83
N LEU A 74 -20.96 4.34 -26.30
CA LEU A 74 -22.19 5.08 -26.00
C LEU A 74 -23.43 4.32 -26.49
N LYS A 75 -23.40 3.80 -27.72
CA LYS A 75 -24.50 3.02 -28.30
C LYS A 75 -24.77 1.74 -27.51
N LYS A 76 -23.72 1.06 -27.04
CA LYS A 76 -23.84 -0.14 -26.19
C LYS A 76 -24.57 0.18 -24.88
N ILE A 77 -24.15 1.26 -24.20
CA ILE A 77 -24.77 1.72 -22.94
C ILE A 77 -26.22 2.15 -23.16
N GLU A 78 -26.48 2.88 -24.25
CA GLU A 78 -27.83 3.30 -24.62
C GLU A 78 -28.74 2.08 -24.88
N ASN A 79 -28.24 1.04 -25.54
CA ASN A 79 -28.98 -0.20 -25.74
C ASN A 79 -29.28 -0.93 -24.41
N ILE A 80 -28.31 -1.03 -23.50
CA ILE A 80 -28.52 -1.65 -22.17
C ILE A 80 -29.63 -0.92 -21.39
N ILE A 81 -29.62 0.41 -21.42
CA ILE A 81 -30.59 1.23 -20.67
C ILE A 81 -31.98 1.19 -21.33
N SER A 82 -32.05 1.36 -22.66
CA SER A 82 -33.31 1.45 -23.39
C SER A 82 -34.08 0.13 -23.49
N THR A 83 -33.37 -1.00 -23.56
CA THR A 83 -34.00 -2.34 -23.53
C THR A 83 -34.41 -2.77 -22.12
N GLY A 84 -33.98 -2.05 -21.09
CA GLY A 84 -34.22 -2.41 -19.70
C GLY A 84 -33.39 -3.59 -19.20
N ASP A 85 -32.36 -4.02 -19.94
CA ASP A 85 -31.49 -5.15 -19.57
C ASP A 85 -30.94 -5.00 -18.14
N GLU A 86 -30.42 -3.81 -17.81
CA GLU A 86 -29.91 -3.52 -16.47
C GLU A 86 -30.99 -3.65 -15.38
N LEU A 87 -32.21 -3.19 -15.64
CA LEU A 87 -33.28 -3.30 -14.65
C LEU A 87 -33.75 -4.74 -14.47
N ASN A 88 -33.69 -5.56 -15.53
CA ASN A 88 -34.01 -6.98 -15.46
C ASN A 88 -32.99 -7.75 -14.61
N VAL A 89 -31.69 -7.45 -14.77
CA VAL A 89 -30.63 -8.01 -13.91
C VAL A 89 -30.94 -7.70 -12.45
N TRP A 90 -31.27 -6.45 -12.12
CA TRP A 90 -31.62 -6.05 -10.75
C TRP A 90 -32.86 -6.78 -10.21
N LEU A 91 -33.90 -6.96 -11.05
CA LEU A 91 -35.09 -7.71 -10.67
C LEU A 91 -34.77 -9.18 -10.38
N ASN A 92 -33.92 -9.82 -11.19
CA ASN A 92 -33.50 -11.21 -11.01
C ASN A 92 -32.71 -11.40 -9.71
N LEU A 93 -31.99 -10.36 -9.26
CA LEU A 93 -31.26 -10.34 -7.99
C LEU A 93 -32.14 -9.95 -6.78
N GLY A 94 -33.45 -9.80 -6.99
CA GLY A 94 -34.41 -9.55 -5.92
C GLY A 94 -34.50 -8.09 -5.48
N ALA A 95 -34.12 -7.13 -6.33
CA ALA A 95 -34.28 -5.71 -6.04
C ALA A 95 -35.76 -5.33 -5.82
N THR A 96 -36.01 -4.44 -4.86
CA THR A 96 -37.37 -3.96 -4.59
C THR A 96 -37.85 -3.01 -5.69
N GLU A 97 -39.17 -2.84 -5.83
CA GLU A 97 -39.71 -1.84 -6.77
C GLU A 97 -39.17 -0.42 -6.53
N ASN A 98 -38.89 -0.08 -5.28
CA ASN A 98 -38.32 1.21 -4.92
C ASN A 98 -36.89 1.36 -5.44
N ASP A 99 -36.09 0.29 -5.35
CA ASP A 99 -34.72 0.27 -5.87
C ASP A 99 -34.70 0.34 -7.39
N ILE A 100 -35.62 -0.38 -8.07
CA ILE A 100 -35.79 -0.29 -9.52
C ILE A 100 -36.17 1.13 -9.97
N LYS A 101 -37.10 1.79 -9.27
CA LYS A 101 -37.46 3.19 -9.56
C LYS A 101 -36.28 4.13 -9.40
N LYS A 102 -35.50 3.98 -8.33
CA LYS A 102 -34.28 4.78 -8.10
C LYS A 102 -33.23 4.51 -9.17
N ARG A 103 -32.97 3.23 -9.48
CA ARG A 103 -31.99 2.81 -10.48
C ARG A 103 -32.33 3.36 -11.86
N ARG A 104 -33.60 3.32 -12.27
CA ARG A 104 -34.05 3.92 -13.54
C ARG A 104 -33.69 5.40 -13.65
N ILE A 105 -34.01 6.20 -12.63
CA ILE A 105 -33.69 7.64 -12.60
C ILE A 105 -32.17 7.86 -12.70
N VAL A 106 -31.39 7.01 -12.03
CA VAL A 106 -29.92 7.06 -12.08
C VAL A 106 -29.40 6.74 -13.49
N LEU A 107 -29.94 5.72 -14.16
CA LEU A 107 -29.56 5.33 -15.52
C LEU A 107 -29.92 6.42 -16.55
N GLU A 108 -31.11 7.02 -16.44
CA GLU A 108 -31.55 8.12 -17.30
C GLU A 108 -30.59 9.32 -17.19
N LYS A 109 -30.31 9.77 -15.97
CA LYS A 109 -29.34 10.86 -15.71
C LYS A 109 -27.93 10.51 -16.19
N PHE A 110 -27.55 9.24 -16.06
CA PHE A 110 -26.25 8.78 -16.53
C PHE A 110 -26.15 8.86 -18.06
N LEU A 111 -27.19 8.41 -18.78
CA LEU A 111 -27.24 8.49 -20.24
C LEU A 111 -27.28 9.94 -20.73
N GLU A 112 -28.09 10.80 -20.11
CA GLU A 112 -28.11 12.25 -20.39
C GLU A 112 -26.71 12.86 -20.23
N LYS A 113 -26.01 12.49 -19.16
CA LYS A 113 -24.63 12.93 -18.92
C LYS A 113 -23.69 12.46 -20.02
N LEU A 114 -23.72 11.18 -20.41
CA LEU A 114 -22.84 10.66 -21.46
C LEU A 114 -23.11 11.31 -22.83
N LYS A 115 -24.36 11.68 -23.12
CA LYS A 115 -24.75 12.40 -24.34
C LYS A 115 -24.36 13.88 -24.35
N SER A 116 -24.05 14.46 -23.18
CA SER A 116 -23.58 15.84 -23.08
C SER A 116 -22.12 15.98 -23.50
N ASP A 117 -21.75 17.12 -24.09
CA ASP A 117 -20.33 17.41 -24.35
C ASP A 117 -19.61 17.81 -23.05
N ARG A 118 -18.41 17.25 -22.86
CA ARG A 118 -17.53 17.61 -21.76
C ARG A 118 -16.51 18.64 -22.24
N ALA A 119 -16.56 19.84 -21.67
CA ALA A 119 -15.68 20.94 -22.06
C ALA A 119 -14.17 20.56 -22.04
N LYS A 120 -13.71 19.91 -20.96
CA LYS A 120 -12.31 19.53 -20.75
C LYS A 120 -12.16 18.10 -20.22
N ALA A 121 -11.14 17.41 -20.72
CA ALA A 121 -10.70 16.14 -20.16
C ALA A 121 -10.32 16.32 -18.68
N LYS A 122 -10.67 15.32 -17.86
CA LYS A 122 -10.26 15.24 -16.46
C LYS A 122 -8.72 15.28 -16.37
N PRO A 123 -8.13 16.17 -15.56
CA PRO A 123 -6.69 16.25 -15.46
C PRO A 123 -6.11 14.94 -14.91
N ARG A 124 -4.99 14.49 -15.49
CA ARG A 124 -4.23 13.35 -14.96
C ARG A 124 -3.71 13.70 -13.56
N LYS A 125 -3.88 12.79 -12.60
CA LYS A 125 -3.22 12.90 -11.30
C LYS A 125 -1.77 12.48 -11.49
N LYS A 126 -0.83 13.38 -11.21
CA LYS A 126 0.58 12.97 -11.14
C LYS A 126 0.75 12.00 -9.98
N ALA A 127 1.42 10.89 -10.22
CA ALA A 127 1.91 10.06 -9.13
C ALA A 127 2.74 10.95 -8.20
N LYS A 128 2.40 10.94 -6.90
CA LYS A 128 3.28 11.55 -5.91
C LYS A 128 4.50 10.64 -5.83
N LEU A 129 5.59 11.06 -6.42
CA LEU A 129 6.87 10.38 -6.25
C LEU A 129 7.19 10.41 -4.76
N LYS A 130 7.32 9.23 -4.17
CA LYS A 130 7.74 9.04 -2.79
C LYS A 130 9.25 9.09 -2.72
N THR A 131 9.75 9.56 -1.59
CA THR A 131 11.17 9.54 -1.25
C THR A 131 11.32 8.81 0.08
N PRO A 132 12.38 8.01 0.28
CA PRO A 132 12.67 7.43 1.58
C PRO A 132 12.71 8.51 2.64
N VAL A 133 12.18 8.21 3.83
CA VAL A 133 12.13 9.15 4.95
C VAL A 133 13.54 9.44 5.45
N PHE A 134 14.36 8.40 5.53
CA PHE A 134 15.72 8.42 6.03
C PHE A 134 16.71 7.86 5.00
N ALA A 135 18.00 8.14 5.18
CA ALA A 135 19.06 7.59 4.37
C ALA A 135 19.55 6.24 4.94
N THR A 136 20.10 5.39 4.07
CA THR A 136 20.81 4.18 4.51
C THR A 136 21.92 4.57 5.48
N GLY A 137 21.99 3.84 6.60
CA GLY A 137 22.95 4.08 7.67
C GLY A 137 22.46 4.99 8.78
N ASP A 138 21.34 5.71 8.61
CA ASP A 138 20.86 6.63 9.65
C ASP A 138 20.55 5.87 10.95
N CYS A 139 21.10 6.38 12.05
CA CYS A 139 20.83 5.93 13.40
C CYS A 139 19.74 6.81 13.99
N LEU A 140 18.59 6.20 14.26
CA LEU A 140 17.41 6.85 14.80
C LEU A 140 17.37 6.65 16.32
N THR A 141 16.98 7.68 17.05
CA THR A 141 16.58 7.57 18.46
C THR A 141 15.13 7.97 18.64
N PHE A 142 14.51 7.44 19.69
CA PHE A 142 13.17 7.77 20.14
C PHE A 142 13.10 7.64 21.66
N LYS A 143 12.22 8.40 22.29
CA LYS A 143 11.98 8.34 23.74
C LYS A 143 10.87 7.33 24.06
N MET A 144 11.09 6.49 25.06
CA MET A 144 10.14 5.49 25.55
C MET A 144 9.36 6.01 26.77
N TYR A 145 8.23 5.36 27.11
CA TYR A 145 7.39 5.73 28.26
C TYR A 145 8.12 5.69 29.60
N ASN A 146 9.12 4.82 29.74
CA ASN A 146 9.97 4.74 30.95
C ASN A 146 10.97 5.92 31.08
N GLY A 147 10.97 6.85 30.11
CA GLY A 147 11.85 8.02 30.09
C GLY A 147 13.20 7.79 29.42
N ASN A 148 13.59 6.54 29.18
CA ASN A 148 14.83 6.20 28.48
C ASN A 148 14.70 6.36 26.97
N TYR A 149 15.84 6.38 26.29
CA TYR A 149 15.96 6.39 24.85
C TYR A 149 16.21 4.99 24.31
N GLY A 150 15.52 4.68 23.20
CA GLY A 150 15.81 3.54 22.34
C GLY A 150 16.52 3.96 21.06
N GLY A 151 16.88 2.97 20.25
CA GLY A 151 17.57 3.18 18.99
C GLY A 151 17.13 2.23 17.88
N ALA A 152 17.19 2.69 16.63
CA ALA A 152 17.01 1.87 15.45
C ALA A 152 18.00 2.31 14.35
N VAL A 153 18.31 1.42 13.40
CA VAL A 153 19.26 1.70 12.30
C VAL A 153 18.60 1.42 10.96
N VAL A 154 18.70 2.36 10.02
CA VAL A 154 18.24 2.18 8.65
C VAL A 154 19.27 1.34 7.89
N LEU A 155 18.94 0.08 7.63
CA LEU A 155 19.82 -0.87 6.92
C LEU A 155 19.81 -0.66 5.41
N ALA A 156 18.70 -0.22 4.83
CA ALA A 156 18.59 0.01 3.40
C ALA A 156 17.48 1.01 3.05
N THR A 157 17.58 1.57 1.85
CA THR A 157 16.61 2.48 1.25
C THR A 157 16.21 1.93 -0.11
N ASP A 158 14.92 1.85 -0.37
CA ASP A 158 14.38 1.59 -1.69
C ASP A 158 14.15 2.93 -2.39
N ASN A 159 14.82 3.18 -3.52
CA ASN A 159 14.68 4.43 -4.26
C ASN A 159 13.58 4.39 -5.33
N ASN A 160 12.78 3.32 -5.38
CA ASN A 160 11.61 3.29 -6.26
C ASN A 160 10.61 4.37 -5.81
N PRO A 161 10.26 5.34 -6.68
CA PRO A 161 9.38 6.45 -6.32
C PRO A 161 7.92 6.03 -6.08
N GLU A 162 7.54 4.78 -6.32
CA GLU A 162 6.20 4.26 -6.00
C GLU A 162 6.10 3.75 -4.55
N THR A 163 7.21 3.26 -3.99
CA THR A 163 7.26 2.58 -2.69
C THR A 163 8.09 3.38 -1.68
N ALA A 164 9.35 3.63 -2.01
CA ALA A 164 10.29 4.44 -1.24
C ALA A 164 10.51 3.97 0.21
N TYR A 165 10.69 2.67 0.42
CA TYR A 165 10.75 2.09 1.75
C TYR A 165 12.10 2.28 2.45
N ASN A 166 12.06 2.30 3.78
CA ASN A 166 13.24 2.19 4.63
C ASN A 166 13.25 0.82 5.32
N LEU A 167 14.30 0.02 5.15
CA LEU A 167 14.52 -1.18 5.96
C LEU A 167 15.15 -0.75 7.28
N VAL A 168 14.48 -1.00 8.39
CA VAL A 168 14.92 -0.53 9.70
C VAL A 168 15.05 -1.70 10.67
N ALA A 169 16.20 -1.75 11.36
CA ALA A 169 16.49 -2.68 12.45
C ALA A 169 16.29 -1.99 13.81
N THR A 170 15.35 -2.46 14.62
CA THR A 170 15.15 -1.95 15.98
C THR A 170 16.18 -2.58 16.91
N THR A 171 16.88 -1.78 17.71
CA THR A 171 17.90 -2.28 18.67
C THR A 171 17.28 -2.57 20.03
N ARG A 172 18.05 -3.19 20.93
CA ARG A 172 17.73 -3.33 22.36
C ARG A 172 18.22 -2.18 23.23
N ILE A 173 18.65 -1.06 22.64
CA ILE A 173 19.11 0.11 23.40
C ILE A 173 17.98 0.61 24.31
N ASN A 174 18.30 0.83 25.59
CA ASN A 174 17.39 1.33 26.60
C ASN A 174 18.21 2.06 27.68
N GLN A 175 18.48 3.36 27.47
CA GLN A 175 19.38 4.11 28.34
C GLN A 175 18.88 5.55 28.62
N ALA A 176 19.33 6.18 29.70
CA ALA A 176 18.80 7.47 30.15
C ALA A 176 19.17 8.66 29.23
N THR A 177 20.25 8.54 28.46
CA THR A 177 20.76 9.58 27.55
C THR A 177 20.54 9.20 26.09
N LYS A 178 20.54 10.18 25.17
CA LYS A 178 20.46 9.87 23.74
C LYS A 178 21.61 8.93 23.33
N PRO A 179 21.35 7.87 22.55
CA PRO A 179 22.38 6.93 22.13
C PRO A 179 23.41 7.57 21.20
N THR A 180 24.67 7.22 21.43
CA THR A 180 25.81 7.55 20.58
C THR A 180 26.01 6.45 19.54
N ILE A 181 26.79 6.73 18.47
CA ILE A 181 27.15 5.71 17.48
C ILE A 181 27.82 4.48 18.12
N ASN A 182 28.65 4.68 19.15
CA ASN A 182 29.26 3.57 19.87
C ASN A 182 28.22 2.68 20.58
N ASP A 183 27.13 3.27 21.10
CA ASP A 183 26.04 2.50 21.71
C ASP A 183 25.34 1.62 20.66
N PHE A 184 25.14 2.13 19.44
CA PHE A 184 24.64 1.34 18.31
C PHE A 184 25.59 0.21 17.94
N GLU A 185 26.90 0.48 17.80
CA GLU A 185 27.90 -0.53 17.43
C GLU A 185 27.95 -1.73 18.39
N GLN A 186 27.64 -1.50 19.67
CA GLN A 186 27.65 -2.50 20.73
C GLN A 186 26.29 -3.15 20.95
N SER A 187 25.24 -2.67 20.27
CA SER A 187 23.86 -3.10 20.49
C SER A 187 23.50 -4.45 19.85
N GLU A 188 22.56 -5.14 20.48
CA GLU A 188 21.81 -6.24 19.90
C GLU A 188 20.55 -5.71 19.19
N ILE A 189 20.09 -6.47 18.20
CA ILE A 189 18.80 -6.27 17.54
C ILE A 189 17.69 -6.82 18.43
N LEU A 190 16.58 -6.10 18.49
CA LEU A 190 15.39 -6.53 19.20
C LEU A 190 14.84 -7.80 18.56
N ILE A 191 14.53 -8.78 19.40
CA ILE A 191 13.83 -10.00 19.01
C ILE A 191 12.56 -10.05 19.86
N CYS A 192 11.41 -10.17 19.20
CA CYS A 192 10.10 -10.09 19.82
C CYS A 192 9.51 -11.49 20.01
N ASN A 193 9.10 -11.81 21.25
CA ASN A 193 8.39 -13.04 21.61
C ASN A 193 7.16 -12.82 22.50
N PHE A 194 6.80 -11.56 22.77
CA PHE A 194 5.59 -11.23 23.50
C PHE A 194 4.32 -11.66 22.74
N ALA A 195 3.25 -11.96 23.45
CA ALA A 195 1.96 -12.36 22.87
C ALA A 195 2.10 -13.53 21.87
N GLY A 196 1.80 -13.31 20.58
CA GLY A 196 1.88 -14.33 19.53
C GLY A 196 3.14 -14.27 18.67
N TRP A 197 4.12 -13.42 19.01
CA TRP A 197 5.38 -13.33 18.27
C TRP A 197 6.25 -14.55 18.59
N GLN A 198 6.88 -15.14 17.57
CA GLN A 198 7.68 -16.37 17.68
C GLN A 198 9.16 -16.07 17.47
N ASP A 199 9.81 -15.46 18.47
CA ASP A 199 11.22 -15.04 18.41
C ASP A 199 11.59 -14.31 17.11
N LYS A 200 10.73 -13.37 16.68
CA LYS A 200 10.91 -12.63 15.42
C LYS A 200 11.94 -11.53 15.61
N VAL A 201 12.97 -11.52 14.76
CA VAL A 201 13.93 -10.41 14.68
C VAL A 201 13.23 -9.16 14.14
N GLU A 202 13.28 -8.05 14.87
CA GLU A 202 12.56 -6.81 14.55
C GLU A 202 13.31 -5.98 13.50
N VAL A 203 13.25 -6.47 12.26
CA VAL A 203 13.75 -5.80 11.06
C VAL A 203 12.61 -5.74 10.04
N THR A 204 12.23 -4.53 9.65
CA THR A 204 10.99 -4.29 8.90
C THR A 204 11.20 -3.19 7.85
N TRP A 205 10.59 -3.37 6.68
CA TRP A 205 10.45 -2.34 5.65
C TRP A 205 9.29 -1.41 6.01
N TYR A 206 9.60 -0.14 6.22
CA TYR A 206 8.64 0.90 6.56
C TYR A 206 8.28 1.77 5.35
N MET A 207 6.98 1.92 5.11
CA MET A 207 6.44 2.79 4.07
C MET A 207 6.43 4.25 4.54
N PRO A 208 6.72 5.25 3.68
CA PRO A 208 6.75 6.65 4.07
C PRO A 208 5.34 7.26 4.27
N ASP A 209 4.29 6.57 3.81
CA ASP A 209 2.92 7.10 3.63
C ASP A 209 2.32 7.77 4.88
N LEU A 210 2.59 7.23 6.07
CA LEU A 210 2.07 7.76 7.33
C LEU A 210 3.11 8.53 8.15
N TYR A 211 4.39 8.52 7.75
CA TYR A 211 5.49 9.00 8.58
C TYR A 211 5.31 10.47 8.98
N PHE A 212 5.22 11.36 8.00
CA PHE A 212 5.20 12.80 8.27
C PHE A 212 3.98 13.24 9.09
N LYS A 213 2.85 12.56 8.88
CA LYS A 213 1.59 12.86 9.56
C LYS A 213 1.56 12.34 10.99
N ASP A 214 1.97 11.10 11.20
CA ASP A 214 1.67 10.37 12.44
C ASP A 214 2.92 10.08 13.30
N TYR A 215 4.13 10.16 12.74
CA TYR A 215 5.35 9.63 13.39
C TYR A 215 6.56 10.56 13.39
N SER A 216 6.57 11.64 12.60
CA SER A 216 7.73 12.55 12.44
C SER A 216 8.23 13.20 13.73
N HIS A 217 7.37 13.32 14.74
CA HIS A 217 7.70 13.89 16.05
C HIS A 217 8.35 12.89 17.02
N ILE A 218 8.41 11.60 16.66
CA ILE A 218 8.90 10.52 17.53
C ILE A 218 10.39 10.25 17.32
N TYR A 219 10.86 10.37 16.09
CA TYR A 219 12.17 9.89 15.66
C TYR A 219 13.12 11.05 15.35
N GLU A 220 14.34 10.93 15.85
CA GLU A 220 15.43 11.88 15.60
C GLU A 220 16.66 11.13 15.10
N VAL A 221 17.33 11.68 14.08
CA VAL A 221 18.62 11.14 13.61
C VAL A 221 19.73 11.60 14.54
N VAL A 222 20.46 10.66 15.15
CA VAL A 222 21.58 10.92 16.08
C VAL A 222 22.95 10.62 15.49
N GLY A 223 22.99 10.08 14.27
CA GLY A 223 24.20 9.91 13.49
C GLY A 223 23.98 8.92 12.34
N ASN A 224 25.08 8.45 11.75
CA ASN A 224 25.04 7.55 10.61
C ASN A 224 26.15 6.48 10.72
N MET A 225 25.89 5.29 10.20
CA MET A 225 26.80 4.15 10.17
C MET A 225 26.91 3.56 8.77
N VAL A 226 28.09 3.01 8.44
CA VAL A 226 28.31 2.30 7.17
C VAL A 226 27.62 0.95 7.20
N ILE A 227 26.85 0.66 6.13
CA ILE A 227 26.18 -0.62 5.91
C ILE A 227 26.84 -1.30 4.69
N ASP A 228 27.62 -2.36 4.91
CA ASP A 228 28.32 -3.12 3.88
C ASP A 228 27.45 -4.19 3.19
N ILE A 229 26.33 -4.54 3.83
CA ILE A 229 25.37 -5.52 3.35
C ILE A 229 24.32 -4.81 2.48
N GLU A 230 24.06 -5.39 1.31
CA GLU A 230 23.01 -4.93 0.42
C GLU A 230 21.74 -5.73 0.70
N TYR A 231 20.65 -5.01 0.96
CA TYR A 231 19.34 -5.60 1.19
C TYR A 231 18.40 -5.30 0.02
N ASP A 232 17.81 -6.35 -0.55
CA ASP A 232 16.88 -6.25 -1.67
C ASP A 232 15.44 -6.34 -1.15
N ILE A 233 14.64 -5.33 -1.47
CA ILE A 233 13.21 -5.28 -1.19
C ILE A 233 12.45 -6.47 -1.83
N LYS A 234 12.96 -7.02 -2.94
CA LYS A 234 12.39 -8.18 -3.63
C LYS A 234 12.66 -9.51 -2.92
N ASN A 235 13.58 -9.57 -1.96
CA ASN A 235 13.85 -10.79 -1.19
C ASN A 235 12.80 -10.98 -0.07
N TYR A 236 11.53 -11.18 -0.44
CA TYR A 236 10.43 -11.34 0.52
C TYR A 236 10.53 -12.63 1.37
N LEU A 237 11.28 -13.63 0.90
CA LEU A 237 11.54 -14.86 1.63
C LEU A 237 12.61 -14.70 2.72
N GLY A 238 13.47 -13.68 2.60
CA GLY A 238 14.60 -13.48 3.51
C GLY A 238 15.73 -14.49 3.31
N GLU A 239 15.88 -15.03 2.09
CA GLU A 239 16.95 -15.98 1.78
C GLU A 239 18.32 -15.32 2.01
N GLY A 240 19.16 -15.96 2.84
CA GLY A 240 20.46 -15.42 3.23
C GLY A 240 20.43 -14.33 4.31
N TYR A 241 19.24 -13.93 4.81
CA TYR A 241 19.11 -12.96 5.90
C TYR A 241 18.97 -13.66 7.26
N LEU A 242 19.39 -12.98 8.33
CA LEU A 242 19.20 -13.45 9.72
C LEU A 242 17.78 -13.22 10.25
N PHE A 243 16.92 -12.62 9.42
CA PHE A 243 15.55 -12.24 9.72
C PHE A 243 14.65 -12.51 8.50
N LYS A 244 13.36 -12.69 8.74
CA LYS A 244 12.35 -12.73 7.68
C LYS A 244 11.81 -11.31 7.47
N PRO A 245 11.93 -10.73 6.26
CA PRO A 245 11.41 -9.40 5.99
C PRO A 245 9.91 -9.29 6.27
N SER A 246 9.50 -8.12 6.73
CA SER A 246 8.11 -7.75 6.88
C SER A 246 7.90 -6.30 6.46
N PHE A 247 6.65 -5.91 6.22
CA PHE A 247 6.30 -4.61 5.66
C PHE A 247 5.22 -3.95 6.51
N THR A 248 5.34 -2.64 6.74
CA THR A 248 4.34 -1.87 7.48
C THR A 248 4.37 -0.39 7.11
N SER A 249 3.24 0.28 7.22
CA SER A 249 3.18 1.75 7.20
C SER A 249 3.24 2.38 8.60
N GLY A 250 3.15 1.57 9.66
CA GLY A 250 3.17 2.05 11.03
C GLY A 250 4.57 2.05 11.63
N TRP A 251 5.19 3.22 11.77
CA TRP A 251 6.51 3.42 12.36
C TRP A 251 6.45 3.31 13.89
N LYS A 252 6.29 2.09 14.41
CA LYS A 252 6.03 1.80 15.84
C LYS A 252 7.21 1.12 16.55
N MET A 253 8.45 1.41 16.14
CA MET A 253 9.65 0.79 16.72
C MET A 253 9.73 1.02 18.24
N ASN A 254 9.39 2.23 18.70
CA ASN A 254 9.29 2.55 20.13
C ASN A 254 8.30 1.64 20.86
N ASN A 255 7.11 1.41 20.30
CA ASN A 255 6.12 0.52 20.90
C ASN A 255 6.59 -0.94 20.91
N MET A 256 7.30 -1.39 19.86
CA MET A 256 7.78 -2.77 19.78
C MET A 256 8.79 -3.09 20.88
N ILE A 257 9.78 -2.22 21.10
CA ILE A 257 10.75 -2.42 22.19
C ILE A 257 10.07 -2.32 23.57
N GLU A 258 9.16 -1.37 23.76
CA GLU A 258 8.44 -1.21 25.03
C GLU A 258 7.66 -2.47 25.41
N ARG A 259 6.88 -3.01 24.46
CA ARG A 259 6.09 -4.22 24.70
C ARG A 259 6.97 -5.44 24.98
N GLN A 260 8.11 -5.54 24.29
CA GLN A 260 9.05 -6.64 24.54
C GLN A 260 9.67 -6.51 25.95
N LEU A 261 10.16 -5.33 26.32
CA LEU A 261 10.71 -5.09 27.67
C LEU A 261 9.66 -5.31 28.77
N GLU A 262 8.40 -4.94 28.53
CA GLU A 262 7.30 -5.19 29.46
C GLU A 262 7.04 -6.69 29.63
N SER A 263 7.00 -7.44 28.53
CA SER A 263 6.79 -8.90 28.57
C SER A 263 7.87 -9.64 29.34
N GLU A 264 9.11 -9.15 29.28
CA GLU A 264 10.27 -9.75 29.93
C GLU A 264 10.20 -9.72 31.47
N ASN A 265 9.27 -8.96 32.05
CA ASN A 265 8.96 -9.02 33.48
C ASN A 265 8.23 -10.31 33.90
N SER A 266 7.64 -11.02 32.94
CA SER A 266 6.81 -12.22 33.18
C SER A 266 7.17 -13.42 32.30
N GLN A 267 7.92 -13.20 31.22
CA GLN A 267 8.31 -14.21 30.24
C GLN A 267 9.82 -14.11 29.97
N PRO A 268 10.51 -15.23 29.68
CA PRO A 268 11.93 -15.18 29.38
C PRO A 268 12.20 -14.43 28.07
N LYS A 269 13.28 -13.65 28.05
CA LYS A 269 13.87 -13.07 26.83
C LYS A 269 14.16 -14.17 25.81
N PRO A 270 14.03 -13.90 24.50
CA PRO A 270 14.52 -14.82 23.45
C PRO A 270 15.97 -15.26 23.70
N ILE A 271 16.22 -16.57 23.59
CA ILE A 271 17.57 -17.15 23.76
C ILE A 271 18.47 -16.77 22.58
N LYS A 272 17.90 -16.72 21.36
CA LYS A 272 18.59 -16.25 20.17
C LYS A 272 18.96 -14.77 20.35
N SER A 273 20.17 -14.41 19.92
CA SER A 273 20.58 -13.01 19.78
C SER A 273 21.12 -12.75 18.38
N VAL A 274 20.96 -11.52 17.91
CA VAL A 274 21.55 -11.01 16.67
C VAL A 274 22.18 -9.68 17.01
N SER A 275 23.48 -9.53 16.77
CA SER A 275 24.17 -8.25 16.95
C SER A 275 23.92 -7.33 15.77
N LEU A 276 23.96 -6.00 15.98
CA LEU A 276 23.88 -5.06 14.85
C LEU A 276 24.99 -5.31 13.83
N LYS A 277 26.21 -5.67 14.28
CA LYS A 277 27.37 -5.97 13.42
C LYS A 277 27.06 -7.04 12.37
N GLN A 278 26.31 -8.08 12.73
CA GLN A 278 25.92 -9.16 11.80
C GLN A 278 24.93 -8.69 10.71
N LEU A 279 24.25 -7.56 10.91
CA LEU A 279 23.34 -6.96 9.92
C LEU A 279 23.99 -5.83 9.10
N ILE A 280 25.21 -5.41 9.42
CA ILE A 280 25.85 -4.29 8.72
C ILE A 280 27.21 -4.63 8.12
N ARG A 281 27.89 -5.70 8.55
CA ARG A 281 29.21 -6.08 8.02
C ARG A 281 29.14 -7.38 7.23
N LYS A 282 29.77 -7.42 6.06
CA LYS A 282 30.06 -8.69 5.38
C LYS A 282 31.18 -9.42 6.12
N ASP A 283 30.91 -10.61 6.64
CA ASP A 283 31.95 -11.44 7.23
C ASP A 283 33.02 -11.75 6.17
N LYS A 284 34.25 -11.24 6.37
CA LYS A 284 35.38 -11.47 5.47
C LYS A 284 35.86 -12.94 5.42
N TRP A 285 35.28 -13.83 6.22
CA TRP A 285 35.76 -15.19 6.43
C TRP A 285 35.24 -16.23 5.42
N TRP A 286 34.32 -15.86 4.52
CA TRP A 286 33.74 -16.80 3.55
C TRP A 286 34.36 -16.72 2.13
N LYS A 287 35.59 -16.21 1.99
CA LYS A 287 36.34 -16.18 0.71
C LYS A 287 37.63 -17.02 0.72
N LEU A 288 37.59 -18.21 1.34
CA LEU A 288 38.70 -19.17 1.28
C LEU A 288 38.17 -20.59 1.07
N TRP A 289 37.48 -20.84 -0.06
CA TRP A 289 37.39 -22.16 -0.71
C TRP A 289 37.25 -21.96 -2.21
#